data_AF-T2JU12-F1
#
_entry.id   AF-T2JU12-F1
#
_cell.length_a   1.000
_cell.length_b   1.000
_cell.length_c   1.000
_cell.angle_alpha   90.00
_cell.angle_beta   90.00
_cell.angle_gamma   90.00
#
_symmetry.space_group_name_H-M   'P 1'
#
loop_
_entity.id
_entity.type
_entity.pdbx_description
1 polymer ?
#
loop_
_entity_poly.entity_id
_entity_poly.type
_entity_poly.pdbx_seq_one_letter_code
_entity_poly.pdbx_strand_id
1 'polypeptide(L)'
;MQTDTERMPVVNSLLATLITLIINKNFSVERDCPLIACFDEFPTLVLDPLPDWANRLRSKGLVLMLGYQEYNQIEKNYSKEDTAIIRGPATHKFLFNPGTFNTAEDLSKSLGQTETVVKNISRSRNFGLNGGGSRSISEQVIQHNLMSADEILNMTIGQCIYRGSEMVQKVVDPRTKKTKLTTRPLYPQRLPLPKNYDSIEQNCQNIFQTKLYPWFVKRFNNPHWNAESALKFRQALANQLLPNPQQEPPFPNSQPGVNFPI
;
A
#
# COMPACT_ATOMS: atom_id res chain seq x y z
N MET A 1 9.47 -5.92 -24.16
CA MET A 1 8.06 -6.25 -23.88
C MET A 1 7.25 -5.02 -24.22
N GLN A 2 6.48 -5.06 -25.30
CA GLN A 2 5.62 -3.96 -25.71
C GLN A 2 4.35 -4.05 -24.85
N THR A 3 4.15 -3.07 -23.96
CA THR A 3 2.94 -2.97 -23.13
C THR A 3 1.74 -2.77 -24.06
N ASP A 4 0.81 -3.72 -24.07
CA ASP A 4 -0.41 -3.68 -24.88
C ASP A 4 -1.42 -2.70 -24.25
N THR A 5 -1.10 -1.40 -24.34
CA THR A 5 -1.79 -0.30 -23.63
C THR A 5 -3.27 -0.20 -23.98
N GLU A 6 -3.68 -0.66 -25.16
CA GLU A 6 -5.07 -0.60 -25.62
C GLU A 6 -5.98 -1.63 -24.96
N ARG A 7 -5.45 -2.83 -24.64
CA ARG A 7 -6.25 -3.90 -24.03
C ARG A 7 -6.32 -3.81 -22.51
N MET A 8 -5.35 -3.15 -21.89
CA MET A 8 -5.24 -3.06 -20.44
C MET A 8 -6.51 -2.52 -19.76
N PRO A 9 -7.17 -1.44 -20.24
CA PRO A 9 -8.40 -0.94 -19.62
C PRO A 9 -9.53 -1.98 -19.61
N VAL A 10 -9.71 -2.71 -20.73
CA VAL A 10 -10.76 -3.71 -20.88
C VAL A 10 -10.49 -4.92 -19.99
N VAL A 11 -9.24 -5.39 -19.96
CA VAL A 11 -8.81 -6.51 -19.11
C VAL A 11 -8.95 -6.15 -17.63
N ASN A 12 -8.56 -4.93 -17.23
CA ASN A 12 -8.65 -4.48 -15.85
C ASN A 12 -10.10 -4.41 -15.36
N SER A 13 -11.03 -3.92 -16.19
CA SER A 13 -12.47 -3.92 -15.86
C SER A 13 -13.04 -5.33 -15.70
N LEU A 14 -12.62 -6.27 -16.56
CA LEU A 14 -13.02 -7.68 -16.44
C LEU A 14 -12.45 -8.30 -15.15
N LEU A 15 -11.18 -8.07 -14.86
CA LEU A 15 -10.52 -8.54 -13.64
C LEU A 15 -11.20 -7.98 -12.39
N ALA A 16 -11.48 -6.67 -12.37
CA ALA A 16 -12.18 -6.01 -11.28
C ALA A 16 -13.57 -6.62 -11.03
N THR A 17 -14.31 -6.92 -12.11
CA THR A 17 -15.62 -7.58 -12.03
C THR A 17 -15.50 -8.99 -11.47
N LEU A 18 -14.53 -9.78 -11.94
CA LEU A 18 -14.30 -11.14 -11.47
C LEU A 18 -13.90 -11.17 -9.99
N ILE A 19 -12.98 -10.29 -9.58
CA ILE A 19 -12.55 -10.14 -8.18
C ILE A 19 -13.75 -9.79 -7.30
N THR A 20 -14.59 -8.84 -7.76
CA THR A 20 -15.83 -8.45 -7.09
C THR A 20 -16.78 -9.61 -6.90
N LEU A 21 -17.02 -10.41 -7.95
CA LEU A 21 -17.87 -11.59 -7.85
C LEU A 21 -17.29 -12.65 -6.91
N ILE A 22 -15.97 -12.88 -6.96
CA ILE A 22 -15.30 -13.85 -6.09
C ILE A 22 -15.42 -13.43 -4.63
N ILE A 23 -15.15 -12.17 -4.30
CA ILE A 23 -15.25 -11.67 -2.92
C ILE A 23 -16.70 -11.76 -2.46
N ASN A 24 -17.66 -11.21 -3.22
CA ASN A 24 -19.07 -11.24 -2.83
C ASN A 24 -19.60 -12.67 -2.64
N LYS A 25 -19.21 -13.63 -3.50
CA LYS A 25 -19.57 -15.04 -3.36
C LYS A 25 -18.92 -15.69 -2.13
N ASN A 26 -17.70 -15.30 -1.75
CA ASN A 26 -17.06 -15.81 -0.54
C ASN A 26 -17.74 -15.29 0.74
N PHE A 27 -18.40 -14.14 0.69
CA PHE A 27 -19.13 -13.53 1.81
C PHE A 27 -20.66 -13.69 1.71
N SER A 28 -21.15 -14.47 0.74
CA SER A 28 -22.58 -14.85 0.69
C SER A 28 -22.93 -15.89 1.75
N VAL A 29 -21.92 -16.55 2.33
CA VAL A 29 -22.04 -17.50 3.44
C VAL A 29 -21.14 -17.01 4.57
N GLU A 30 -21.54 -17.24 5.81
CA GLU A 30 -20.72 -16.94 6.98
C GLU A 30 -19.42 -17.77 6.94
N ARG A 31 -18.31 -17.15 7.35
CA ARG A 31 -16.99 -17.74 7.25
C ARG A 31 -16.40 -17.95 8.63
N ASP A 32 -15.87 -19.14 8.87
CA ASP A 32 -15.08 -19.44 10.07
C ASP A 32 -13.63 -18.94 9.98
N CYS A 33 -13.17 -18.59 8.77
CA CYS A 33 -11.79 -18.16 8.52
C CYS A 33 -11.73 -16.87 7.70
N PRO A 34 -10.75 -15.99 7.99
CA PRO A 34 -10.61 -14.73 7.28
C PRO A 34 -10.26 -14.94 5.81
N LEU A 35 -10.71 -14.03 4.95
CA LEU A 35 -10.27 -13.95 3.56
C LEU A 35 -9.31 -12.77 3.43
N ILE A 36 -8.09 -13.03 2.99
CA ILE A 36 -7.10 -11.99 2.72
C ILE A 36 -7.09 -11.70 1.22
N ALA A 37 -7.33 -10.45 0.85
CA ALA A 37 -7.23 -9.97 -0.52
C ALA A 37 -6.08 -8.95 -0.61
N CYS A 38 -5.07 -9.29 -1.40
CA CYS A 38 -3.86 -8.49 -1.57
C CYS A 38 -3.83 -7.89 -2.97
N PHE A 39 -3.69 -6.57 -3.04
CA PHE A 39 -3.60 -5.79 -4.27
C PHE A 39 -2.32 -4.99 -4.23
N ASP A 40 -1.30 -5.39 -4.99
CA ASP A 40 0.02 -4.74 -4.98
C ASP A 40 0.00 -3.35 -5.63
N GLU A 41 -0.64 -3.24 -6.80
CA GLU A 41 -0.82 -1.99 -7.52
C GLU A 41 -2.31 -1.65 -7.61
N PHE A 42 -2.91 -1.33 -6.47
CA PHE A 42 -4.34 -1.08 -6.35
C PHE A 42 -4.88 -0.02 -7.33
N PRO A 43 -4.19 1.12 -7.60
CA PRO A 43 -4.69 2.12 -8.54
C PRO A 43 -4.86 1.64 -9.99
N THR A 44 -4.30 0.48 -10.37
CA THR A 44 -4.55 -0.10 -11.71
C THR A 44 -5.92 -0.76 -11.84
N LEU A 45 -6.57 -1.08 -10.73
CA LEU A 45 -7.85 -1.78 -10.67
C LEU A 45 -8.88 -0.92 -9.93
N VAL A 46 -9.97 -0.56 -10.61
CA VAL A 46 -11.10 0.13 -9.97
C VAL A 46 -12.13 -0.91 -9.55
N LEU A 47 -12.26 -1.08 -8.24
CA LEU A 47 -13.24 -1.92 -7.56
C LEU A 47 -14.31 -1.02 -6.90
N ASP A 48 -15.43 -0.80 -7.59
CA ASP A 48 -16.54 0.03 -7.09
C ASP A 48 -17.01 -0.29 -5.66
N PRO A 49 -17.16 -1.57 -5.24
CA PRO A 49 -17.66 -1.88 -3.90
C PRO A 49 -16.59 -1.79 -2.79
N LEU A 50 -15.34 -1.41 -3.10
CA LEU A 50 -14.24 -1.41 -2.14
C LEU A 50 -14.49 -0.52 -0.91
N PRO A 51 -15.00 0.72 -1.02
CA PRO A 51 -15.30 1.56 0.15
C PRO A 51 -16.29 0.89 1.10
N ASP A 52 -17.29 0.20 0.55
CA ASP A 52 -18.25 -0.56 1.34
C ASP A 52 -17.62 -1.81 1.98
N TRP A 53 -16.83 -2.57 1.23
CA TRP A 53 -16.12 -3.73 1.75
C TRP A 53 -15.22 -3.38 2.95
N ALA A 54 -14.48 -2.26 2.85
CA ALA A 54 -13.58 -1.77 3.89
C ALA A 54 -14.27 -1.56 5.24
N ASN A 55 -15.55 -1.18 5.22
CA ASN A 55 -16.36 -0.99 6.42
C ASN A 55 -17.13 -2.26 6.82
N ARG A 56 -17.92 -2.81 5.88
CA ARG A 56 -18.94 -3.83 6.18
C ARG A 56 -18.37 -5.24 6.28
N LEU A 57 -17.43 -5.59 5.40
CA LEU A 57 -16.87 -6.95 5.35
C LEU A 57 -15.72 -7.13 6.33
N ARG A 58 -15.18 -6.04 6.91
CA ARG A 58 -14.15 -6.09 7.96
C ARG A 58 -14.58 -6.96 9.14
N SER A 59 -15.79 -6.76 9.67
CA SER A 59 -16.30 -7.55 10.81
C SER A 59 -16.61 -9.00 10.43
N LYS A 60 -16.81 -9.27 9.14
CA LYS A 60 -17.05 -10.62 8.59
C LYS A 60 -15.75 -11.38 8.27
N GLY A 61 -14.58 -10.79 8.54
CA GLY A 61 -13.28 -11.42 8.33
C GLY A 61 -12.61 -11.12 7.00
N LEU A 62 -13.02 -10.09 6.26
CA LEU A 62 -12.24 -9.59 5.11
C LEU A 62 -11.03 -8.78 5.58
N VAL A 63 -9.85 -9.14 5.10
CA VAL A 63 -8.60 -8.39 5.27
C VAL A 63 -8.17 -7.86 3.90
N LEU A 64 -8.16 -6.54 3.76
CA LEU A 64 -7.68 -5.86 2.56
C LEU A 64 -6.24 -5.40 2.76
N MET A 65 -5.34 -5.84 1.88
CA MET A 65 -3.97 -5.35 1.78
C MET A 65 -3.84 -4.58 0.47
N LEU A 66 -3.68 -3.25 0.57
CA LEU A 66 -3.67 -2.34 -0.57
C LEU A 66 -2.29 -1.68 -0.68
N GLY A 67 -1.57 -1.97 -1.76
CA GLY A 67 -0.35 -1.30 -2.19
C GLY A 67 -0.68 -0.23 -3.23
N TYR A 68 -0.03 0.92 -3.10
CA TYR A 68 -0.13 2.05 -4.01
C TYR A 68 1.10 2.94 -3.85
N GLN A 69 1.42 3.71 -4.88
CA GLN A 69 2.59 4.59 -4.89
C GLN A 69 2.25 6.00 -4.35
N GLU A 70 1.15 6.59 -4.81
CA GLU A 70 0.76 7.95 -4.44
C GLU A 70 -0.72 8.06 -4.08
N TYR A 71 -1.04 8.95 -3.13
CA TYR A 71 -2.43 9.23 -2.72
C TYR A 71 -3.28 9.79 -3.86
N ASN A 72 -2.69 10.64 -4.70
CA ASN A 72 -3.39 11.29 -5.81
C ASN A 72 -3.92 10.28 -6.83
N GLN A 73 -3.24 9.13 -7.00
CA GLN A 73 -3.70 8.09 -7.91
C GLN A 73 -4.97 7.41 -7.40
N ILE A 74 -5.08 7.21 -6.08
CA ILE A 74 -6.30 6.69 -5.48
C ILE A 74 -7.42 7.72 -5.59
N GLU A 75 -7.15 8.98 -5.23
CA GLU A 75 -8.15 10.07 -5.30
C GLU A 75 -8.70 10.33 -6.71
N LYS A 76 -7.91 9.98 -7.73
CA LYS A 76 -8.34 10.05 -9.13
C LYS A 76 -9.36 8.97 -9.48
N ASN A 77 -9.20 7.78 -8.92
CA ASN A 77 -10.06 6.63 -9.19
C ASN A 77 -11.26 6.56 -8.25
N TYR A 78 -11.05 6.92 -6.99
CA TYR A 78 -12.01 6.96 -5.91
C TYR A 78 -12.06 8.40 -5.43
N SER A 79 -13.24 9.01 -5.33
CA SER A 79 -13.37 10.38 -4.85
C SER A 79 -12.60 10.61 -3.54
N LYS A 80 -12.32 11.88 -3.17
CA LYS A 80 -11.65 12.18 -1.89
C LYS A 80 -12.37 11.58 -0.68
N GLU A 81 -13.69 11.54 -0.73
CA GLU A 81 -14.54 10.96 0.32
C GLU A 81 -14.35 9.43 0.38
N ASP A 82 -14.42 8.75 -0.76
CA ASP A 82 -14.22 7.29 -0.83
C ASP A 82 -12.81 6.89 -0.41
N THR A 83 -11.82 7.68 -0.82
CA THR A 83 -10.42 7.46 -0.41
C THR A 83 -10.26 7.59 1.11
N ALA A 84 -10.95 8.54 1.74
CA ALA A 84 -10.97 8.67 3.19
C ALA A 84 -11.66 7.47 3.87
N ILE A 85 -12.77 6.98 3.28
CA ILE A 85 -13.49 5.79 3.76
C ILE A 85 -12.62 4.53 3.68
N ILE A 86 -11.85 4.35 2.60
CA ILE A 86 -10.93 3.22 2.44
C ILE A 86 -9.79 3.31 3.46
N ARG A 87 -9.21 4.50 3.65
CA ARG A 87 -8.02 4.72 4.49
C ARG A 87 -8.30 4.80 5.98
N GLY A 88 -9.49 5.22 6.39
CA GLY A 88 -9.86 5.39 7.79
C GLY A 88 -9.75 4.11 8.61
N PRO A 89 -10.38 3.00 8.17
CA PRO A 89 -10.32 1.70 8.85
C PRO A 89 -8.94 1.00 8.76
N ALA A 90 -8.05 1.45 7.86
CA ALA A 90 -6.73 0.86 7.66
C ALA A 90 -5.80 1.18 8.86
N THR A 91 -5.86 0.33 9.87
CA THR A 91 -5.12 0.48 11.14
C THR A 91 -3.63 0.23 11.00
N HIS A 92 -3.25 -0.69 10.10
CA HIS A 92 -1.87 -1.06 9.82
C HIS A 92 -1.40 -0.37 8.54
N LYS A 93 -0.30 0.37 8.62
CA LYS A 93 0.29 1.08 7.48
C LYS A 93 1.78 0.79 7.41
N PHE A 94 2.24 0.42 6.23
CA PHE A 94 3.64 0.30 5.88
C PHE A 94 3.97 1.46 4.94
N LEU A 95 4.84 2.35 5.39
CA LEU A 95 5.13 3.61 4.71
C LEU A 95 6.58 3.54 4.21
N PHE A 96 6.73 3.65 2.90
CA PHE A 96 8.03 3.63 2.23
C PHE A 96 8.46 5.04 1.84
N ASN A 97 9.63 5.16 1.20
CA ASN A 97 10.12 6.43 0.70
C ASN A 97 9.16 6.98 -0.37
N PRO A 98 8.54 8.16 -0.16
CA PRO A 98 7.55 8.70 -1.10
C PRO A 98 8.18 9.38 -2.32
N GLY A 99 9.51 9.54 -2.37
CA GLY A 99 10.22 10.18 -3.49
C GLY A 99 10.03 11.70 -3.63
N THR A 100 8.98 12.29 -3.04
CA THR A 100 8.70 13.73 -3.09
C THR A 100 8.71 14.37 -1.70
N PHE A 101 9.26 15.60 -1.61
CA PHE A 101 9.39 16.32 -0.34
C PHE A 101 8.05 16.67 0.30
N ASN A 102 7.06 17.11 -0.49
CA ASN A 102 5.74 17.46 0.03
C ASN A 102 5.07 16.25 0.71
N THR A 103 5.10 15.08 0.08
CA THR A 103 4.53 13.86 0.66
C THR A 103 5.33 13.40 1.89
N ALA A 104 6.66 13.60 1.91
CA ALA A 104 7.48 13.33 3.08
C ALA A 104 7.16 14.27 4.26
N GLU A 105 6.85 15.54 4.00
CA GLU A 105 6.43 16.50 5.02
C GLU A 105 5.06 16.13 5.62
N ASP A 106 4.10 15.79 4.76
CA ASP A 106 2.79 15.30 5.19
C ASP A 106 2.90 14.00 6.00
N LEU A 107 3.80 13.11 5.58
CA LEU A 107 4.11 11.88 6.31
C LEU A 107 4.71 12.20 7.68
N SER A 108 5.70 13.09 7.74
CA SER A 108 6.34 13.55 8.99
C SER A 108 5.31 14.10 9.98
N LYS A 109 4.38 14.96 9.52
CA LYS A 109 3.25 15.47 10.31
C LYS A 109 2.31 14.36 10.78
N SER A 110 2.00 13.40 9.91
CA SER A 110 1.11 12.25 10.20
C SER A 110 1.69 11.27 11.22
N LEU A 111 3.02 11.14 11.29
CA LEU A 111 3.71 10.32 12.30
C LEU A 111 3.63 10.94 13.69
N GLY A 112 3.61 12.28 13.76
CA GLY A 112 3.47 13.04 14.99
C GLY A 112 4.79 13.65 15.49
N GLN A 113 4.73 14.24 16.67
CA GLN A 113 5.82 15.01 17.26
C GLN A 113 6.23 14.46 18.62
N THR A 114 7.48 14.70 19.00
CA THR A 114 8.03 14.36 20.30
C THR A 114 8.67 15.59 20.96
N GLU A 115 8.63 15.62 22.28
CA GLU A 115 9.30 16.66 23.07
C GLU A 115 10.59 16.10 23.67
N THR A 116 11.69 16.85 23.54
CA THR A 116 12.99 16.51 24.14
C THR A 116 13.47 17.66 25.01
N VAL A 117 14.06 17.31 26.16
CA VAL A 117 14.74 18.27 27.04
C VAL A 117 16.17 18.44 26.57
N VAL A 118 16.51 19.63 26.10
CA VAL A 118 17.88 20.02 25.83
C VAL A 118 18.46 20.63 27.10
N LYS A 119 19.54 20.07 27.61
CA LYS A 119 20.27 20.60 28.76
C LYS A 119 21.53 21.32 28.27
N ASN A 120 21.56 22.63 28.41
CA ASN A 120 22.74 23.44 28.13
C ASN A 120 23.55 23.59 29.42
N ILE A 121 24.77 23.06 29.42
CA ILE A 121 25.69 23.13 30.57
C ILE A 121 26.77 24.14 30.23
N SER A 122 26.75 25.30 30.87
CA SER A 122 27.84 26.27 30.80
C SER A 122 28.75 26.10 32.01
N ARG A 123 30.06 26.13 31.75
CA ARG A 123 31.09 26.07 32.79
C ARG A 123 31.98 27.30 32.63
N SER A 124 32.05 28.13 33.65
CA SER A 124 33.05 29.20 33.72
C SER A 124 34.13 28.82 34.73
N ARG A 125 35.38 29.10 34.37
CA ARG A 125 36.54 28.97 35.27
C ARG A 125 37.13 30.36 35.45
N ASN A 126 37.14 30.85 36.69
CA ASN A 126 37.91 32.04 37.05
C ASN A 126 39.36 31.65 37.35
N PHE A 127 40.32 32.30 36.70
CA PHE A 127 41.76 32.10 36.90
C PHE A 127 42.38 33.06 37.95
N GLY A 128 41.57 33.66 38.83
CA GLY A 128 42.05 34.56 39.90
C GLY A 128 42.48 33.83 41.18
N LEU A 129 43.13 34.54 42.11
CA LEU A 129 43.71 34.01 43.36
C LEU A 129 42.74 33.17 44.24
N ASN A 130 41.42 33.38 44.11
CA ASN A 130 40.36 32.57 44.74
C ASN A 130 39.57 31.82 43.65
N GLY A 131 40.22 30.88 42.97
CA GLY A 131 39.69 30.17 41.80
C GLY A 131 38.45 29.31 42.10
N GLY A 132 37.26 29.87 41.93
CA GLY A 132 35.99 29.14 41.93
C GLY A 132 35.50 28.88 40.50
N GLY A 133 35.13 27.64 40.21
CA GLY A 133 34.42 27.29 38.97
C GLY A 133 32.91 27.35 39.18
N SER A 134 32.19 28.06 38.29
CA SER A 134 30.73 28.07 38.29
C SER A 134 30.22 27.13 37.19
N ARG A 135 29.20 26.34 37.53
CA ARG A 135 28.48 25.49 36.58
C ARG A 135 27.02 25.91 36.58
N SER A 136 26.56 26.45 35.45
CA SER A 136 25.14 26.71 35.23
C SER A 136 24.58 25.63 34.30
N ILE A 137 23.38 25.15 34.63
CA ILE A 137 22.64 24.18 33.83
C ILE A 137 21.30 24.84 33.51
N SER A 138 21.06 25.12 32.24
CA SER A 138 19.74 25.53 31.75
C SER A 138 19.09 24.37 31.01
N GLU A 139 17.80 24.17 31.24
CA GLU A 139 17.00 23.15 30.57
C GLU A 139 15.96 23.84 29.69
N GLN A 140 15.85 23.41 28.44
CA GLN A 140 14.85 23.88 27.49
C GLN A 140 14.11 22.68 26.90
N VAL A 141 12.78 22.73 26.92
CA VAL A 141 11.94 21.71 26.28
C VAL A 141 11.67 22.14 24.84
N ILE A 142 12.09 21.33 23.87
CA ILE A 142 11.91 21.58 22.44
C ILE A 142 11.05 20.47 21.84
N GLN A 143 10.06 20.88 21.04
CA GLN A 143 9.19 19.98 20.29
C GLN A 143 9.70 19.86 18.85
N HIS A 144 9.84 18.63 18.35
CA HIS A 144 10.25 18.33 16.98
C HIS A 144 9.49 17.11 16.45
N ASN A 145 9.49 16.92 15.13
CA ASN A 145 8.83 15.77 14.51
C ASN A 145 9.53 14.46 14.93
N LEU A 146 8.75 13.38 15.05
CA LEU A 146 9.29 12.04 15.38
C LEU A 146 10.33 11.55 14.36
N MET A 147 10.11 11.90 13.10
CA MET A 147 11.05 11.72 12.01
C MET A 147 10.91 12.94 11.09
N SER A 148 12.02 13.56 10.72
CA SER A 148 12.03 14.70 9.80
C SER A 148 11.71 14.27 8.36
N ALA A 149 11.25 15.20 7.52
CA ALA A 149 11.00 14.91 6.11
C ALA A 149 12.28 14.46 5.38
N ASP A 150 13.44 15.00 5.76
CA ASP A 150 14.74 14.60 5.21
C ASP A 150 15.11 13.17 5.58
N GLU A 151 14.91 12.76 6.84
CA GLU A 151 15.11 11.37 7.27
C GLU A 151 14.19 10.39 6.52
N ILE A 152 12.95 10.79 6.23
CA ILE A 152 11.99 10.00 5.44
C ILE A 152 12.49 9.83 3.98
N LEU A 153 12.99 10.91 3.37
CA LEU A 153 13.50 10.87 1.99
C LEU A 153 14.82 10.09 1.86
N ASN A 154 15.61 10.02 2.93
CA ASN A 154 16.84 9.26 2.97
C ASN A 154 16.64 7.77 3.30
N MET A 155 15.39 7.29 3.43
CA MET A 155 15.10 5.87 3.58
C MET A 155 15.55 5.09 2.34
N THR A 156 16.36 4.06 2.58
CA THR A 156 16.91 3.16 1.55
C THR A 156 15.96 2.02 1.21
N ILE A 157 16.23 1.33 0.11
CA ILE A 157 15.44 0.17 -0.33
C ILE A 157 15.41 -0.89 0.79
N GLY A 158 14.21 -1.38 1.12
CA GLY A 158 13.99 -2.35 2.19
C GLY A 158 13.74 -1.76 3.58
N GLN A 159 13.84 -0.43 3.72
CA GLN A 159 13.41 0.27 4.93
C GLN A 159 11.96 0.73 4.79
N CYS A 160 11.20 0.62 5.87
CA CYS A 160 9.83 1.11 5.96
C CYS A 160 9.50 1.57 7.36
N ILE A 161 8.56 2.49 7.48
CA ILE A 161 7.96 2.88 8.74
C ILE A 161 6.68 2.08 8.91
N TYR A 162 6.58 1.34 10.01
CA TYR A 162 5.38 0.61 10.37
C TYR A 162 4.57 1.37 11.42
N ARG A 163 3.28 1.58 11.12
CA ARG A 163 2.30 2.16 12.04
C ARG A 163 1.16 1.17 12.26
N GLY A 164 1.01 0.71 13.50
CA GLY A 164 -0.12 -0.10 13.97
C GLY A 164 -0.68 0.49 15.27
N SER A 165 -1.96 0.23 15.56
CA SER A 165 -2.61 0.70 16.79
C SER A 165 -2.04 0.05 18.04
N GLU A 166 -1.47 -1.15 17.90
CA GLU A 166 -0.84 -1.92 18.95
C GLU A 166 0.55 -1.38 19.37
N MET A 167 1.14 -0.50 18.55
CA MET A 167 2.48 0.05 18.77
C MET A 167 2.47 1.20 19.79
N VAL A 168 2.09 0.89 21.03
CA VAL A 168 1.97 1.86 22.12
C VAL A 168 3.23 1.85 23.00
N GLN A 169 3.83 3.03 23.19
CA GLN A 169 4.94 3.25 24.12
C GLN A 169 4.53 4.16 25.27
N LYS A 170 5.02 3.87 26.48
CA LYS A 170 4.95 4.78 27.62
C LYS A 170 6.02 5.86 27.46
N VAL A 171 5.60 7.11 27.31
CA VAL A 171 6.49 8.28 27.23
C VAL A 171 6.23 9.16 28.45
N VAL A 172 7.30 9.64 29.08
CA VAL A 172 7.21 10.56 30.21
C VAL A 172 7.21 11.98 29.67
N ASP A 173 6.17 12.74 29.96
CA ASP A 173 6.08 14.16 29.60
C ASP A 173 7.19 14.93 30.34
N PRO A 174 8.07 15.64 29.61
CA PRO A 174 9.17 16.34 30.25
C PRO A 174 8.74 17.49 31.17
N ARG A 175 7.61 18.14 30.88
CA ARG A 175 7.05 19.28 31.63
C ARG A 175 6.27 18.83 32.85
N THR A 176 5.36 17.86 32.68
CA THR A 176 4.45 17.44 33.76
C THR A 176 4.96 16.24 34.55
N LYS A 177 6.03 15.58 34.09
CA LYS A 177 6.58 14.32 34.64
C LYS A 177 5.57 13.16 34.70
N LYS A 178 4.40 13.32 34.08
CA LYS A 178 3.38 12.27 34.00
C LYS A 178 3.70 11.34 32.84
N THR A 179 3.43 10.05 33.04
CA THR A 179 3.55 9.06 31.97
C THR A 179 2.28 9.11 31.10
N LYS A 180 2.47 9.29 29.79
CA LYS A 180 1.42 9.23 28.78
C LYS A 180 1.67 8.04 27.86
N LEU A 181 0.61 7.35 27.47
CA LEU A 181 0.66 6.35 26.41
C LEU A 181 0.59 7.07 25.07
N THR A 182 1.55 6.81 24.19
CA THR A 182 1.57 7.34 22.83
C THR A 182 1.85 6.23 21.84
N THR A 183 1.19 6.26 20.68
CA THR A 183 1.52 5.35 19.58
C THR A 183 2.81 5.81 18.93
N ARG A 184 3.83 4.96 18.89
CA ARG A 184 5.11 5.27 18.27
C ARG A 184 5.34 4.35 17.07
N PRO A 185 5.42 4.90 15.85
CA PRO A 185 5.75 4.13 14.67
C PRO A 185 7.10 3.42 14.84
N LEU A 186 7.17 2.16 14.42
CA LEU A 186 8.43 1.43 14.37
C LEU A 186 9.15 1.82 13.07
N TYR A 187 10.42 2.17 13.20
CA TYR A 187 11.35 2.28 12.07
C TYR A 187 12.36 1.14 12.14
N PRO A 188 11.97 -0.11 11.79
CA PRO A 188 12.91 -1.20 11.75
C PRO A 188 13.84 -1.00 10.55
N GLN A 189 15.15 -0.93 10.79
CA GLN A 189 16.15 -0.98 9.70
C GLN A 189 16.06 -2.29 8.89
N ARG A 190 15.56 -3.36 9.53
CA ARG A 190 15.18 -4.63 8.93
C ARG A 190 13.95 -5.14 9.66
N LEU A 191 12.90 -5.54 8.95
CA LEU A 191 11.75 -6.21 9.55
C LEU A 191 12.23 -7.51 10.21
N PRO A 192 12.15 -7.63 11.55
CA PRO A 192 12.57 -8.86 12.20
C PRO A 192 11.61 -9.98 11.80
N LEU A 193 12.11 -10.96 11.05
CA LEU A 193 11.33 -12.14 10.72
C LEU A 193 11.07 -12.95 12.00
N PRO A 194 9.89 -13.61 12.12
CA PRO A 194 9.65 -14.55 13.21
C PRO A 194 10.76 -15.60 13.26
N LYS A 195 11.14 -16.06 14.45
CA LYS A 195 12.13 -17.15 14.61
C LYS A 195 11.72 -18.43 13.86
N ASN A 196 10.42 -18.60 13.62
CA ASN A 196 9.84 -19.76 12.94
C ASN A 196 9.59 -19.50 11.45
N TYR A 197 10.13 -18.40 10.87
CA TYR A 197 9.89 -18.03 9.48
C TYR A 197 10.28 -19.16 8.51
N ASP A 198 11.49 -19.70 8.64
CA ASP A 198 11.98 -20.78 7.78
C ASP A 198 11.07 -22.02 7.86
N SER A 199 10.56 -22.34 9.06
CA SER A 199 9.63 -23.45 9.26
C SER A 199 8.27 -23.19 8.60
N ILE A 200 7.77 -21.95 8.68
CA ILE A 200 6.52 -21.53 8.02
C ILE A 200 6.69 -21.59 6.51
N GLU A 201 7.80 -21.08 5.98
CA GLU A 201 8.11 -21.10 4.55
C GLU A 201 8.18 -22.53 4.01
N GLN A 202 8.92 -23.41 4.68
CA GLN A 202 8.99 -24.83 4.34
C GLN A 202 7.61 -25.50 4.39
N ASN A 203 6.78 -25.18 5.39
CA ASN A 203 5.43 -25.72 5.48
C ASN A 203 4.54 -25.23 4.32
N CYS A 204 4.60 -23.94 3.99
CA CYS A 204 3.89 -23.37 2.83
C CYS A 204 4.33 -24.02 1.52
N GLN A 205 5.64 -24.19 1.30
CA GLN A 205 6.19 -24.87 0.13
C GLN A 205 5.74 -26.34 0.08
N ASN A 206 5.74 -27.03 1.21
CA ASN A 206 5.29 -28.42 1.30
C ASN A 206 3.80 -28.53 0.99
N ILE A 207 2.94 -27.69 1.59
CA ILE A 207 1.50 -27.64 1.27
C ILE A 207 1.28 -27.35 -0.21
N PHE A 208 2.05 -26.42 -0.78
CA PHE A 208 1.96 -26.09 -2.20
C PHE A 208 2.28 -27.32 -3.07
N GLN A 209 3.41 -27.99 -2.82
CA GLN A 209 3.85 -29.13 -3.61
C GLN A 209 3.00 -30.39 -3.40
N THR A 210 2.53 -30.65 -2.18
CA THR A 210 1.81 -31.89 -1.85
C THR A 210 0.31 -31.81 -2.10
N LYS A 211 -0.30 -30.64 -1.88
CA LYS A 211 -1.76 -30.47 -1.96
C LYS A 211 -2.19 -29.61 -3.13
N LEU A 212 -1.73 -28.36 -3.19
CA LEU A 212 -2.23 -27.39 -4.17
C LEU A 212 -1.83 -27.73 -5.59
N TYR A 213 -0.55 -27.97 -5.84
CA TYR A 213 -0.03 -28.25 -7.18
C TYR A 213 -0.65 -29.51 -7.80
N PRO A 214 -0.69 -30.67 -7.11
CA PRO A 214 -1.36 -31.86 -7.64
C PRO A 214 -2.86 -31.65 -7.84
N TRP A 215 -3.52 -30.86 -6.99
CA TRP A 215 -4.93 -30.51 -7.18
C TRP A 215 -5.15 -29.66 -8.43
N PHE A 216 -4.30 -28.66 -8.69
CA PHE A 216 -4.33 -27.87 -9.93
C PHE A 216 -4.09 -28.75 -11.16
N VAL A 217 -3.10 -29.65 -11.10
CA VAL A 217 -2.79 -30.59 -12.19
C VAL A 217 -3.94 -31.55 -12.44
N LYS A 218 -4.56 -32.14 -11.40
CA LYS A 218 -5.76 -32.99 -11.54
C LYS A 218 -6.94 -32.22 -12.11
N ARG A 219 -7.13 -30.98 -11.68
CA ARG A 219 -8.20 -30.10 -12.21
C ARG A 219 -7.97 -29.77 -13.68
N PHE A 220 -6.72 -29.53 -14.06
CA PHE A 220 -6.33 -29.23 -15.44
C PHE A 220 -6.39 -30.46 -16.35
N ASN A 221 -5.96 -31.62 -15.86
CA ASN A 221 -5.92 -32.90 -16.59
C ASN A 221 -7.27 -33.65 -16.55
N ASN A 222 -8.34 -33.04 -16.04
CA ASN A 222 -9.66 -33.65 -16.07
C ASN A 222 -10.08 -33.83 -17.56
N PRO A 223 -10.39 -35.05 -18.04
CA PRO A 223 -10.58 -35.32 -19.48
C PRO A 223 -11.72 -34.54 -20.14
N HIS A 224 -12.64 -33.95 -19.37
CA HIS A 224 -13.66 -33.02 -19.87
C HIS A 224 -13.13 -31.59 -20.14
N TRP A 225 -11.89 -31.31 -19.74
CA TRP A 225 -11.21 -30.04 -19.92
C TRP A 225 -10.10 -30.17 -20.97
N ASN A 226 -10.45 -29.95 -22.23
CA ASN A 226 -9.45 -29.76 -23.28
C ASN A 226 -9.00 -28.29 -23.22
N ALA A 227 -7.75 -28.05 -22.83
CA ALA A 227 -7.20 -26.71 -22.65
C ALA A 227 -7.25 -25.90 -23.96
N GLU A 228 -7.01 -26.54 -25.10
CA GLU A 228 -7.03 -25.90 -26.41
C GLU A 228 -8.46 -25.56 -26.85
N SER A 229 -9.43 -26.47 -26.62
CA SER A 229 -10.83 -26.21 -26.91
C SER A 229 -11.41 -25.14 -25.97
N ALA A 230 -11.00 -25.14 -24.70
CA ALA A 230 -11.41 -24.14 -23.72
C ALA A 230 -10.78 -22.76 -24.03
N LEU A 231 -9.54 -22.72 -24.55
CA LEU A 231 -8.88 -21.49 -24.96
C LEU A 231 -9.50 -20.94 -26.25
N LYS A 232 -9.78 -21.80 -27.24
CA LYS A 232 -10.55 -21.44 -28.45
C LYS A 232 -11.96 -20.97 -28.11
N PHE A 233 -12.65 -21.63 -27.17
CA PHE A 233 -13.95 -21.21 -26.68
C PHE A 233 -13.88 -19.84 -25.99
N ARG A 234 -12.90 -19.62 -25.12
CA ARG A 234 -12.70 -18.31 -24.47
C ARG A 234 -12.31 -17.23 -25.45
N GLN A 235 -11.48 -17.53 -26.46
CA GLN A 235 -11.14 -16.59 -27.53
C GLN A 235 -12.36 -16.25 -28.39
N ALA A 236 -13.17 -17.24 -28.77
CA ALA A 236 -14.40 -17.01 -29.52
C ALA A 236 -15.41 -16.19 -28.71
N LEU A 237 -15.59 -16.53 -27.43
CA LEU A 237 -16.44 -15.80 -26.51
C LEU A 237 -15.91 -14.37 -26.26
N ALA A 238 -14.60 -14.21 -26.09
CA ALA A 238 -13.96 -12.90 -25.95
C ALA A 238 -14.15 -12.05 -27.21
N ASN A 239 -13.95 -12.62 -28.41
CA ASN A 239 -14.18 -11.93 -29.68
C ASN A 239 -15.67 -11.59 -29.91
N GLN A 240 -16.60 -12.37 -29.36
CA GLN A 240 -18.04 -12.09 -29.42
C GLN A 240 -18.45 -10.97 -28.44
N LEU A 241 -17.93 -11.01 -27.21
CA LEU A 241 -18.25 -10.03 -26.18
C LEU A 241 -17.50 -8.70 -26.37
N LEU A 242 -16.29 -8.77 -26.91
CA LEU A 242 -15.35 -7.67 -27.11
C LEU A 242 -14.73 -7.81 -28.52
N PRO A 243 -15.49 -7.50 -29.58
CA PRO A 243 -14.95 -7.55 -30.93
C PRO A 243 -13.76 -6.59 -31.05
N ASN A 244 -12.70 -7.04 -31.74
CA ASN A 244 -11.59 -6.16 -32.06
C ASN A 244 -12.12 -4.92 -32.79
N PRO A 245 -11.57 -3.71 -32.52
CA PRO A 245 -11.95 -2.52 -33.27
C PRO A 245 -11.79 -2.83 -34.76
N GLN A 246 -12.86 -2.57 -35.53
CA GLN A 246 -12.79 -2.71 -36.97
C GLN A 246 -11.65 -1.81 -37.44
N GLN A 247 -10.66 -2.38 -38.12
CA GLN A 247 -9.69 -1.57 -38.84
C GLN A 247 -10.50 -0.59 -39.69
N GLU A 248 -10.38 0.71 -39.42
CA GLU A 248 -11.03 1.73 -40.22
C GLU A 248 -10.74 1.41 -41.69
N PRO A 249 -11.75 1.41 -42.57
CA PRO A 249 -11.49 1.20 -43.98
C PRO A 249 -10.44 2.23 -44.42
N PRO A 250 -9.44 1.84 -45.22
CA PRO A 250 -8.47 2.81 -45.71
C PRO A 250 -9.23 3.97 -46.33
N PHE A 251 -8.92 5.18 -45.86
CA PHE A 251 -9.53 6.42 -46.35
C PHE A 251 -9.64 6.35 -47.89
N PRO A 252 -10.82 6.59 -48.48
CA PRO A 252 -10.94 6.58 -49.92
C PRO A 252 -9.97 7.61 -50.48
N ASN A 253 -9.12 7.16 -51.39
CA ASN A 253 -8.12 7.97 -52.10
C ASN A 253 -8.66 9.37 -52.38
N SER A 254 -7.91 10.37 -51.93
CA SER A 254 -8.09 11.78 -52.26
C SER A 254 -8.38 11.92 -53.76
N GLN A 255 -9.57 12.42 -54.08
CA GLN A 255 -9.92 12.79 -55.45
C GLN A 255 -8.95 13.88 -55.95
N PRO A 256 -8.52 13.83 -57.22
CA PRO A 256 -7.59 14.81 -57.77
C PRO A 256 -8.31 16.15 -58.03
N GLY A 257 -7.72 17.22 -57.51
CA GLY A 257 -7.81 18.57 -58.09
C GLY A 257 -9.11 19.34 -57.87
N VAL A 258 -9.17 20.13 -56.79
CA VAL A 258 -9.94 21.39 -56.79
C VAL A 258 -8.93 22.52 -56.97
N ASN A 259 -8.89 23.07 -58.18
CA ASN A 259 -8.13 24.26 -58.52
C ASN A 259 -8.77 25.47 -57.82
N PHE A 260 -8.05 26.11 -56.91
CA PHE A 260 -8.44 27.43 -56.43
C PHE A 260 -7.94 28.50 -57.43
N PRO A 261 -8.81 29.45 -57.84
CA PRO A 261 -8.39 30.55 -58.69
C PRO A 261 -7.47 31.51 -57.93
N ILE A 262 -6.51 32.07 -58.68
CA ILE A 262 -5.44 32.99 -58.28
C ILE A 262 -5.99 34.25 -57.62
#